data_AF-A0A2N2NA19-F1
#
_entry.id   AF-A0A2N2NA19-F1
#
_cell.length_a   1.000
_cell.length_b   1.000
_cell.length_c   1.000
_cell.angle_alpha   90.00
_cell.angle_beta   90.00
_cell.angle_gamma   90.00
#
_symmetry.space_group_name_H-M   'P 1'
#
loop_
_entity.id
_entity.type
_entity.pdbx_description
1 polymer ?
#
loop_
_entity_poly.entity_id
_entity_poly.type
_entity_poly.pdbx_seq_one_letter_code
_entity_poly.pdbx_strand_id
1 'polypeptide(L)'
;MPLDLKDLSIQNISQLALDLKLDEVEASDAVSPAEAQRRSDVSLQALKLRFKADQAALEKFEEDSKVYWAKKIDEDDDEKIPLPVKPNVFGWEEDFFLLMNQGWPWRVAVYIAWAGSPKVGRWPKTQEDLAAGVLGLNSDRQISEWRRNNPAIDEMIGIMQAMPLLSHRRDIFEALATSASDPSSKGAQDRKTALTMTGDYVPHMKIEDDRPVTSPKEVDQEVLDRARERVNKALKIDGSEKAPVNE
;
A
#
# COMPACT_ATOMS: atom_id res chain seq x y z
N MET A 1 25.39 26.02 -9.31
CA MET A 1 25.44 27.26 -10.12
C MET A 1 24.01 27.70 -10.35
N PRO A 2 23.61 28.94 -10.04
CA PRO A 2 22.30 29.45 -10.42
C PRO A 2 22.24 29.54 -11.95
N LEU A 3 21.23 28.93 -12.56
CA LEU A 3 20.99 29.01 -14.00
C LEU A 3 20.44 30.40 -14.32
N ASP A 4 21.10 31.13 -15.21
CA ASP A 4 20.61 32.42 -15.71
C ASP A 4 19.45 32.15 -16.68
N LEU A 5 18.28 32.72 -16.37
CA LEU A 5 17.05 32.54 -17.13
C LEU A 5 17.16 33.05 -18.57
N LYS A 6 18.15 33.91 -18.85
CA LYS A 6 18.41 34.47 -20.18
C LYS A 6 19.08 33.48 -21.14
N ASP A 7 19.72 32.43 -20.61
CA ASP A 7 20.43 31.43 -21.40
C ASP A 7 19.53 30.24 -21.80
N LEU A 8 18.28 30.22 -21.34
CA LEU A 8 17.31 29.18 -21.67
C LEU A 8 16.58 29.54 -22.97
N SER A 9 16.51 28.58 -23.90
CA SER A 9 15.73 28.76 -25.13
C SER A 9 14.26 29.01 -24.81
N ILE A 10 13.54 29.70 -25.72
CA ILE A 10 12.11 29.97 -25.57
C ILE A 10 11.31 28.69 -25.32
N GLN A 11 11.73 27.56 -25.90
CA GLN A 11 11.15 26.23 -25.64
C GLN A 11 11.37 25.75 -24.20
N ASN A 12 12.55 25.99 -23.62
CA ASN A 12 12.84 25.62 -22.22
C ASN A 12 12.11 26.51 -21.21
N ILE A 13 11.91 27.79 -21.55
CA ILE A 13 11.08 28.72 -20.75
C ILE A 13 9.61 28.28 -20.82
N SER A 14 9.15 27.80 -21.97
CA SER A 14 7.79 27.26 -22.16
C SER A 14 7.56 25.96 -21.38
N GLN A 15 8.56 25.07 -21.30
CA GLN A 15 8.53 23.85 -20.48
C GLN A 15 8.50 24.13 -18.97
N LEU A 16 9.08 25.25 -18.53
CA LEU A 16 9.01 25.73 -17.13
C LEU A 16 7.67 26.39 -16.78
N ALA A 17 6.86 26.80 -17.77
CA ALA A 17 5.68 27.65 -17.58
C ALA A 17 4.31 26.92 -17.61
N LEU A 18 4.28 25.58 -17.60
CA LEU A 18 3.06 24.74 -17.52
C LEU A 18 2.08 24.86 -18.72
N ASP A 19 2.29 24.01 -19.73
CA ASP A 19 1.26 23.14 -20.34
C ASP A 19 1.95 22.04 -21.19
N LEU A 20 2.55 21.03 -20.52
CA LEU A 20 3.43 20.04 -21.15
C LEU A 20 2.64 19.03 -22.01
N LYS A 21 2.60 19.28 -23.33
CA LYS A 21 2.67 18.22 -24.33
C LYS A 21 4.14 17.93 -24.60
N LEU A 22 4.62 16.80 -24.11
CA LEU A 22 5.94 16.27 -24.45
C LEU A 22 5.85 15.72 -25.88
N ASP A 23 6.56 16.34 -26.82
CA ASP A 23 6.69 15.77 -28.16
C ASP A 23 7.45 14.44 -28.06
N GLU A 24 6.81 13.40 -28.61
CA GLU A 24 7.36 12.06 -28.75
C GLU A 24 8.68 12.13 -29.51
N VAL A 25 9.79 11.79 -28.85
CA VAL A 25 11.04 11.50 -29.56
C VAL A 25 11.09 10.01 -29.76
N GLU A 26 10.64 9.56 -30.93
CA GLU A 26 10.91 8.22 -31.43
C GLU A 26 12.43 7.98 -31.37
N ALA A 27 12.84 6.92 -30.69
CA ALA A 27 14.23 6.52 -30.62
C ALA A 27 14.70 6.03 -31.99
N SER A 28 15.21 6.97 -32.78
CA SER A 28 16.33 6.69 -33.68
C SER A 28 17.53 7.46 -33.11
N ASP A 29 18.55 6.74 -32.63
CA ASP A 29 19.97 7.11 -32.39
C ASP A 29 20.43 8.55 -31.97
N ALA A 30 19.58 9.50 -31.56
CA ALA A 30 19.90 10.94 -31.70
C ALA A 30 19.86 11.83 -30.45
N VAL A 31 20.12 11.35 -29.23
CA VAL A 31 20.28 12.24 -28.05
C VAL A 31 21.63 12.04 -27.38
N SER A 32 22.44 13.10 -27.34
CA SER A 32 23.74 13.12 -26.67
C SER A 32 23.59 12.82 -25.17
N PRO A 33 24.52 12.07 -24.54
CA PRO A 33 24.51 11.84 -23.09
C PRO A 33 24.43 13.14 -22.27
N ALA A 34 25.05 14.21 -22.77
CA ALA A 34 25.00 15.52 -22.12
C ALA A 34 23.60 16.14 -22.15
N GLU A 35 22.85 15.94 -23.24
CA GLU A 35 21.49 16.44 -23.36
C GLU A 35 20.52 15.63 -22.51
N ALA A 36 20.67 14.31 -22.46
CA ALA A 36 19.91 13.45 -21.56
C ALA A 36 20.09 13.85 -20.08
N GLN A 37 21.33 14.17 -19.67
CA GLN A 37 21.60 14.67 -18.32
C GLN A 37 20.91 16.01 -18.06
N ARG A 38 20.99 16.97 -18.99
CA ARG A 38 20.31 18.27 -18.85
C ARG A 38 18.81 18.11 -18.70
N ARG A 39 18.18 17.27 -19.54
CA ARG A 39 16.73 16.98 -19.44
C ARG A 39 16.40 16.40 -18.08
N SER A 40 17.23 15.47 -17.58
CA SER A 40 17.07 14.89 -16.24
C SER A 40 17.16 15.93 -15.12
N ASP A 41 18.13 16.84 -15.19
CA ASP A 41 18.33 17.87 -14.17
C ASP A 41 17.18 18.90 -14.18
N VAL A 42 16.69 19.26 -15.37
CA VAL A 42 15.52 20.14 -15.54
C VAL A 42 14.27 19.49 -14.94
N SER A 43 14.02 18.20 -15.21
CA SER A 43 12.89 17.47 -14.60
C SER A 43 12.98 17.46 -13.08
N LEU A 44 14.17 17.24 -12.52
CA LEU A 44 14.38 17.26 -11.06
C LEU A 44 14.13 18.65 -10.47
N GLN A 45 14.57 19.72 -11.15
CA GLN A 45 14.31 21.09 -10.70
C GLN A 45 12.81 21.43 -10.76
N ALA A 46 12.13 21.07 -11.85
CA ALA A 46 10.69 21.25 -11.99
C ALA A 46 9.93 20.53 -10.88
N LEU A 47 10.33 19.29 -10.55
CA LEU A 47 9.75 18.52 -9.45
C LEU A 47 9.92 19.24 -8.09
N LYS A 48 11.13 19.72 -7.79
CA LYS A 48 11.41 20.47 -6.54
C LYS A 48 10.62 21.77 -6.45
N LEU A 49 10.46 22.49 -7.56
CA LEU A 49 9.66 23.71 -7.59
C LEU A 49 8.18 23.41 -7.34
N ARG A 50 7.69 22.30 -7.88
CA ARG A 50 6.32 21.86 -7.68
C ARG A 50 6.05 21.48 -6.22
N PHE A 51 6.94 20.70 -5.62
CA PHE A 51 6.94 20.40 -4.19
C PHE A 51 6.88 21.66 -3.31
N LYS A 52 7.72 22.65 -3.62
CA LYS A 52 7.68 23.93 -2.92
C LYS A 52 6.35 24.67 -3.09
N ALA A 53 5.75 24.63 -4.28
CA ALA A 53 4.45 25.26 -4.54
C ALA A 53 3.32 24.56 -3.77
N ASP A 54 3.35 23.23 -3.72
CA ASP A 54 2.41 22.41 -2.97
C ASP A 54 2.52 22.65 -1.46
N GLN A 55 3.75 22.76 -0.93
CA GLN A 55 4.00 23.11 0.46
C GLN A 55 3.42 24.49 0.80
N ALA A 56 3.67 25.49 -0.03
CA ALA A 56 3.12 26.84 0.16
C ALA A 56 1.57 26.85 0.08
N ALA A 57 0.98 26.03 -0.78
CA ALA A 57 -0.47 25.87 -0.84
C ALA A 57 -1.03 25.24 0.45
N LEU A 58 -0.32 24.27 1.03
CA LEU A 58 -0.70 23.64 2.30
C LEU A 58 -0.64 24.62 3.46
N GLU A 59 0.45 25.38 3.57
CA GLU A 59 0.61 26.42 4.60
C GLU A 59 -0.55 27.44 4.53
N LYS A 60 -0.86 27.92 3.31
CA LYS A 60 -2.00 28.82 3.10
C LYS A 60 -3.33 28.19 3.53
N PHE A 61 -3.56 26.92 3.19
CA PHE A 61 -4.76 26.21 3.61
C PHE A 61 -4.86 26.07 5.13
N GLU A 62 -3.75 25.85 5.83
CA GLU A 62 -3.72 25.80 7.30
C GLU A 62 -4.04 27.16 7.92
N GLU A 63 -3.53 28.25 7.35
CA GLU A 63 -3.87 29.62 7.76
C GLU A 63 -5.36 29.91 7.55
N ASP A 64 -5.87 29.64 6.34
CA ASP A 64 -7.28 29.82 5.99
C ASP A 64 -8.19 28.97 6.90
N SER A 65 -7.76 27.75 7.25
CA SER A 65 -8.47 26.88 8.18
C SER A 65 -8.48 27.42 9.61
N LYS A 66 -7.36 27.96 10.10
CA LYS A 66 -7.32 28.58 11.44
C LYS A 66 -8.27 29.77 11.51
N VAL A 67 -8.28 30.62 10.48
CA VAL A 67 -9.19 31.77 10.38
C VAL A 67 -10.64 31.29 10.32
N TYR A 68 -10.95 30.27 9.51
CA TYR A 68 -12.27 29.67 9.41
C TYR A 68 -12.78 29.19 10.78
N TRP A 69 -11.96 28.42 11.51
CA TRP A 69 -12.37 27.86 12.81
C TRP A 69 -12.49 28.93 13.89
N ALA A 70 -11.65 29.97 13.87
CA ALA A 70 -11.80 31.11 14.77
C ALA A 70 -13.14 31.83 14.51
N LYS A 71 -13.47 32.11 13.25
CA LYS A 71 -14.73 32.77 12.88
C LYS A 71 -15.96 31.94 13.27
N LYS A 72 -15.90 30.63 13.07
CA LYS A 72 -16.98 29.69 13.40
C LYS A 72 -17.23 29.57 14.91
N ILE A 73 -16.23 29.87 15.76
CA ILE A 73 -16.41 29.89 17.22
C ILE A 73 -17.13 31.16 17.67
N ASP A 74 -16.87 32.29 16.98
CA ASP A 74 -17.44 33.59 17.34
C ASP A 74 -18.87 33.81 16.81
N GLU A 75 -19.19 33.25 15.64
CA GLU A 75 -20.52 33.31 15.03
C GLU A 75 -21.33 32.05 15.43
N ASP A 76 -22.24 32.20 16.40
CA ASP A 76 -23.24 31.17 16.82
C ASP A 76 -24.36 30.99 15.76
N ASP A 77 -24.15 31.53 14.55
CA ASP A 77 -25.13 31.55 13.46
C ASP A 77 -24.98 30.33 12.55
N ASP A 78 -26.11 29.72 12.19
CA ASP A 78 -26.23 28.56 11.29
C ASP A 78 -25.81 28.83 9.82
N GLU A 79 -25.19 29.99 9.53
CA GLU A 79 -24.70 30.31 8.20
C GLU A 79 -23.54 29.38 7.80
N LYS A 80 -23.74 28.67 6.69
CA LYS A 80 -22.77 27.72 6.15
C LYS A 80 -21.56 28.45 5.58
N ILE A 81 -20.59 28.78 6.42
CA ILE A 81 -19.28 29.22 5.98
C ILE A 81 -18.66 28.05 5.17
N PRO A 82 -18.26 28.27 3.90
CA PRO A 82 -17.68 27.21 3.08
C PRO A 82 -16.37 26.73 3.70
N LEU A 83 -16.25 25.42 3.87
CA LEU A 83 -15.03 24.81 4.38
C LEU A 83 -13.88 25.08 3.41
N PRO A 84 -12.70 25.48 3.90
CA PRO A 84 -11.52 25.52 3.05
C PRO A 84 -11.27 24.11 2.48
N VAL A 85 -10.86 24.04 1.21
CA VAL A 85 -10.57 22.77 0.53
C VAL A 85 -9.09 22.47 0.67
N LYS A 86 -8.75 21.31 1.25
CA LYS A 86 -7.36 20.90 1.41
C LYS A 86 -6.71 20.74 0.03
N PRO A 87 -5.56 21.38 -0.23
CA PRO A 87 -4.85 21.22 -1.49
C PRO A 87 -4.40 19.76 -1.67
N ASN A 88 -4.38 19.31 -2.92
CA ASN A 88 -3.96 17.96 -3.27
C ASN A 88 -2.42 17.89 -3.33
N VAL A 89 -1.80 17.87 -2.15
CA VAL A 89 -0.35 17.76 -1.96
C VAL A 89 0.13 16.35 -2.31
N PHE A 90 1.31 16.22 -2.89
CA PHE A 90 1.95 14.90 -3.07
C PHE A 90 2.23 14.25 -1.71
N GLY A 91 1.44 13.23 -1.38
CA GLY A 91 1.60 12.49 -0.11
C GLY A 91 2.87 11.63 0.01
N TRP A 92 3.84 11.76 -0.90
CA TRP A 92 5.07 10.97 -0.94
C TRP A 92 6.35 11.82 -1.08
N GLU A 93 6.25 13.13 -0.91
CA GLU A 93 7.42 14.03 -1.01
C GLU A 93 8.48 13.76 0.05
N GLU A 94 8.08 13.62 1.31
CA GLU A 94 8.98 13.35 2.44
C GLU A 94 9.75 12.03 2.21
N ASP A 95 9.02 11.00 1.78
CA ASP A 95 9.54 9.69 1.41
C ASP A 95 10.58 9.78 0.29
N PHE A 96 10.35 10.63 -0.71
CA PHE A 96 11.31 10.86 -1.79
C PHE A 96 12.63 11.45 -1.26
N PHE A 97 12.57 12.48 -0.40
CA PHE A 97 13.78 13.07 0.16
C PHE A 97 14.52 12.11 1.08
N LEU A 98 13.79 11.31 1.86
CA LEU A 98 14.36 10.25 2.68
C LEU A 98 15.16 9.26 1.81
N LEU A 99 14.59 8.78 0.70
CA LEU A 99 15.23 7.86 -0.23
C LEU A 99 16.45 8.48 -0.93
N MET A 100 16.35 9.76 -1.31
CA MET A 100 17.48 10.52 -1.85
C MET A 100 18.64 10.59 -0.87
N ASN A 101 18.36 10.82 0.42
CA ASN A 101 19.38 10.86 1.46
C ASN A 101 20.01 9.48 1.72
N GLN A 102 19.29 8.39 1.44
CA GLN A 102 19.81 7.02 1.46
C GLN A 102 20.67 6.66 0.22
N GLY A 103 20.80 7.57 -0.74
CA GLY A 103 21.63 7.38 -1.93
C GLY A 103 20.92 6.71 -3.10
N TRP A 104 19.59 6.59 -3.08
CA TRP A 104 18.85 6.07 -4.23
C TRP A 104 18.91 7.06 -5.41
N PRO A 105 19.07 6.58 -6.66
CA PRO A 105 18.93 7.43 -7.84
C PRO A 105 17.56 8.10 -7.84
N TRP A 106 17.51 9.41 -8.10
CA TRP A 106 16.29 10.19 -7.89
C TRP A 106 15.05 9.65 -8.62
N ARG A 107 15.20 9.10 -9.84
CA ARG A 107 14.08 8.49 -10.59
C ARG A 107 13.53 7.25 -9.90
N VAL A 108 14.43 6.42 -9.37
CA VAL A 108 14.07 5.22 -8.62
C VAL A 108 13.47 5.61 -7.26
N ALA A 109 14.03 6.63 -6.60
CA ALA A 109 13.50 7.18 -5.36
C ALA A 109 12.06 7.70 -5.53
N VAL A 110 11.78 8.46 -6.60
CA VAL A 110 10.43 8.93 -6.93
C VAL A 110 9.48 7.76 -7.13
N TYR A 111 9.90 6.72 -7.87
CA TYR A 111 9.07 5.54 -8.07
C TYR A 111 8.77 4.81 -6.76
N ILE A 112 9.78 4.56 -5.92
CA ILE A 112 9.62 3.88 -4.63
C ILE A 112 8.68 4.69 -3.72
N ALA A 113 8.87 6.00 -3.61
CA ALA A 113 8.01 6.88 -2.81
C ALA A 113 6.55 6.84 -3.31
N TRP A 114 6.36 7.00 -4.62
CA TRP A 114 5.03 6.91 -5.23
C TRP A 114 4.37 5.55 -5.00
N ALA A 115 5.08 4.44 -5.21
CA ALA A 115 4.57 3.09 -5.06
C ALA A 115 4.35 2.70 -3.58
N GLY A 116 5.12 3.29 -2.66
CA GLY A 116 4.98 3.15 -1.21
C GLY A 116 3.74 3.85 -0.65
N SER A 117 3.33 4.95 -1.26
CA SER A 117 2.16 5.72 -0.80
C SER A 117 0.81 5.00 -1.01
N PRO A 118 -0.28 5.35 -0.30
CA PRO A 118 -1.60 4.73 -0.48
C PRO A 118 -2.23 5.02 -1.86
N LYS A 119 -2.84 4.01 -2.49
CA LYS A 119 -3.42 4.13 -3.85
C LYS A 119 -4.45 5.26 -4.00
N VAL A 120 -5.23 5.55 -2.95
CA VAL A 120 -6.25 6.61 -2.98
C VAL A 120 -5.61 8.00 -3.12
N GLY A 121 -4.51 8.25 -2.41
CA GLY A 121 -3.80 9.53 -2.37
C GLY A 121 -2.69 9.68 -3.41
N ARG A 122 -2.41 8.64 -4.21
CA ARG A 122 -1.37 8.69 -5.24
C ARG A 122 -1.68 9.76 -6.30
N TRP A 123 -0.67 10.58 -6.58
CA TRP A 123 -0.56 11.37 -7.79
C TRP A 123 0.86 11.22 -8.34
N PRO A 124 1.05 10.97 -9.64
CA PRO A 124 0.03 10.64 -10.65
C PRO A 124 -0.76 9.35 -10.33
N LYS A 125 -1.88 9.10 -11.01
CA LYS A 125 -2.78 7.97 -10.66
C LYS A 125 -2.27 6.64 -11.20
N THR A 126 -1.59 6.66 -12.34
CA THR A 126 -1.05 5.46 -12.98
C THR A 126 0.48 5.50 -13.04
N GLN A 127 1.11 4.34 -13.18
CA GLN A 127 2.55 4.22 -13.35
C GLN A 127 3.02 4.84 -14.68
N GLU A 128 2.18 4.78 -15.72
CA GLU A 128 2.43 5.39 -17.02
C GLU A 128 2.45 6.91 -16.93
N ASP A 129 1.48 7.52 -16.24
CA ASP A 129 1.45 8.97 -16.01
C ASP A 129 2.67 9.44 -15.21
N LEU A 130 3.15 8.63 -14.26
CA LEU A 130 4.37 8.92 -13.51
C LEU A 130 5.59 8.87 -14.43
N ALA A 131 5.70 7.83 -15.26
CA ALA A 131 6.81 7.65 -16.20
C ALA A 131 6.90 8.85 -17.16
N ALA A 132 5.81 9.17 -17.85
CA ALA A 132 5.78 10.26 -18.83
C ALA A 132 5.80 11.64 -18.18
N GLY A 133 4.88 11.90 -17.24
CA GLY A 133 4.61 13.24 -16.73
C GLY A 133 5.56 13.74 -15.65
N VAL A 134 6.21 12.83 -14.90
CA VAL A 134 7.09 13.21 -13.77
C VAL A 134 8.54 12.82 -14.05
N LEU A 135 8.76 11.58 -14.47
CA LEU A 135 10.11 11.08 -14.69
C LEU A 135 10.67 11.50 -16.05
N GLY A 136 9.84 11.88 -17.02
CA GLY A 136 10.29 12.16 -18.39
C GLY A 136 10.87 10.92 -19.05
N LEU A 137 10.29 9.75 -18.77
CA LEU A 137 10.53 8.49 -19.47
C LEU A 137 9.50 8.33 -20.58
N ASN A 138 9.85 7.59 -21.63
CA ASN A 138 8.92 7.34 -22.73
C ASN A 138 7.82 6.33 -22.38
N SER A 139 8.11 5.41 -21.46
CA SER A 139 7.19 4.33 -21.10
C SER A 139 7.53 3.77 -19.72
N ASP A 140 6.52 3.22 -19.07
CA ASP A 140 6.62 2.46 -17.82
C ASP A 140 7.43 1.15 -17.95
N ARG A 141 7.75 0.71 -19.18
CA ARG A 141 8.63 -0.44 -19.43
C ARG A 141 9.99 -0.31 -18.76
N GLN A 142 10.57 0.90 -18.73
CA GLN A 142 11.85 1.14 -18.07
C GLN A 142 11.73 0.91 -16.55
N ILE A 143 10.61 1.30 -15.94
CA ILE A 143 10.34 1.03 -14.51
C ILE A 143 10.25 -0.47 -14.26
N SER A 144 9.57 -1.21 -15.14
CA SER A 144 9.47 -2.67 -15.06
C SER A 144 10.83 -3.35 -15.16
N GLU A 145 11.70 -2.85 -16.05
CA GLU A 145 13.08 -3.32 -16.19
C GLU A 145 13.92 -3.02 -14.94
N TRP A 146 13.79 -1.84 -14.35
CA TRP A 146 14.47 -1.50 -13.08
C TRP A 146 14.12 -2.49 -11.97
N ARG A 147 12.83 -2.81 -11.80
CA ARG A 147 12.38 -3.78 -10.79
C ARG A 147 12.92 -5.18 -11.04
N ARG A 148 12.91 -5.64 -12.30
CA ARG A 148 13.46 -6.94 -12.68
C ARG A 148 14.95 -7.04 -12.37
N ASN A 149 15.69 -5.97 -12.65
CA ASN A 149 17.15 -5.95 -12.50
C ASN A 149 17.58 -5.64 -11.05
N ASN A 150 16.71 -5.02 -10.25
CA ASN A 150 17.00 -4.63 -8.87
C ASN A 150 15.82 -4.96 -7.92
N PRO A 151 15.79 -6.17 -7.32
CA PRO A 151 14.72 -6.58 -6.41
C PRO A 151 14.66 -5.75 -5.11
N ALA A 152 15.73 -5.05 -4.74
CA ALA A 152 15.74 -4.18 -3.56
C ALA A 152 14.74 -3.01 -3.68
N ILE A 153 14.29 -2.68 -4.90
CA ILE A 153 13.22 -1.71 -5.13
C ILE A 153 11.91 -2.21 -4.49
N ASP A 154 11.56 -3.47 -4.72
CA ASP A 154 10.32 -4.06 -4.22
C ASP A 154 10.36 -4.25 -2.70
N GLU A 155 11.52 -4.65 -2.17
CA GLU A 155 11.76 -4.73 -0.73
C GLU A 155 11.58 -3.37 -0.07
N MET A 156 12.17 -2.32 -0.65
CA MET A 156 12.06 -0.96 -0.14
C MET A 156 10.61 -0.46 -0.20
N ILE A 157 9.86 -0.74 -1.28
CA ILE A 157 8.43 -0.41 -1.35
C ILE A 157 7.66 -1.06 -0.19
N GLY A 158 7.95 -2.33 0.11
CA GLY A 158 7.35 -3.03 1.26
C GLY A 158 7.71 -2.37 2.60
N ILE A 159 8.96 -1.96 2.78
CA ILE A 159 9.41 -1.23 3.97
C ILE A 159 8.66 0.11 4.09
N MET A 160 8.59 0.90 3.01
CA MET A 160 7.90 2.19 2.99
C MET A 160 6.41 2.05 3.34
N GLN A 161 5.74 1.01 2.83
CA GLN A 161 4.35 0.72 3.18
C GLN A 161 4.17 0.33 4.65
N ALA A 162 5.18 -0.32 5.25
CA ALA A 162 5.17 -0.69 6.66
C ALA A 162 5.61 0.44 7.58
N MET A 163 6.34 1.46 7.08
CA MET A 163 6.93 2.52 7.92
C MET A 163 5.91 3.23 8.81
N PRO A 164 4.72 3.67 8.34
CA PRO A 164 3.77 4.34 9.22
C PRO A 164 3.36 3.47 10.42
N LEU A 165 3.19 2.17 10.20
CA LEU A 165 2.89 1.22 11.27
C LEU A 165 4.09 1.04 12.22
N LEU A 166 5.31 0.99 11.67
CA LEU A 166 6.53 0.84 12.46
C LEU A 166 6.84 2.08 13.30
N SER A 167 6.54 3.29 12.81
CA SER A 167 6.70 4.54 13.56
C SER A 167 5.85 4.56 14.83
N HIS A 168 4.64 4.02 14.77
CA HIS A 168 3.74 3.91 15.92
C HIS A 168 3.93 2.64 16.74
N ARG A 169 4.89 1.77 16.38
CA ARG A 169 5.08 0.48 17.04
C ARG A 169 5.31 0.64 18.55
N ARG A 170 6.10 1.62 18.96
CA ARG A 170 6.36 1.91 20.37
C ARG A 170 5.09 2.34 21.09
N ASP A 171 4.36 3.31 20.54
CA ASP A 171 3.14 3.84 21.14
C ASP A 171 2.07 2.74 21.29
N ILE A 172 1.95 1.87 20.28
CA ILE A 172 1.06 0.71 20.33
C ILE A 172 1.46 -0.24 21.47
N PHE A 173 2.75 -0.49 21.68
CA PHE A 173 3.22 -1.32 22.79
C PHE A 173 3.00 -0.67 24.16
N GLU A 174 3.22 0.63 24.29
CA GLU A 174 2.97 1.36 25.53
C GLU A 174 1.47 1.40 25.86
N ALA A 175 0.61 1.60 24.86
CA ALA A 175 -0.83 1.53 25.01
C ALA A 175 -1.30 0.12 25.39
N LEU A 176 -0.75 -0.92 24.74
CA LEU A 176 -1.03 -2.31 25.09
C LEU A 176 -0.62 -2.63 26.53
N ALA A 177 0.58 -2.21 26.96
CA ALA A 177 1.07 -2.43 28.32
C ALA A 177 0.21 -1.70 29.36
N THR A 178 -0.20 -0.46 29.07
CA THR A 178 -1.09 0.32 29.92
C THR A 178 -2.46 -0.35 30.06
N SER A 179 -3.07 -0.75 28.94
CA SER A 179 -4.37 -1.44 28.91
C SER A 179 -4.33 -2.80 29.60
N ALA A 180 -3.27 -3.59 29.35
CA ALA A 180 -3.08 -4.90 29.97
C ALA A 180 -2.91 -4.80 31.50
N SER A 181 -2.32 -3.71 31.99
CA SER A 181 -2.11 -3.48 33.43
C SER A 181 -3.38 -3.09 34.19
N ASP A 182 -4.46 -2.70 33.52
CA ASP A 182 -5.73 -2.35 34.17
C ASP A 182 -6.37 -3.60 34.81
N PRO A 183 -6.56 -3.67 36.14
CA PRO A 183 -7.15 -4.84 36.80
C PRO A 183 -8.60 -5.16 36.36
N SER A 184 -9.27 -4.24 35.65
CA SER A 184 -10.61 -4.46 35.14
C SER A 184 -10.71 -5.62 34.14
N SER A 185 -11.95 -6.08 33.90
CA SER A 185 -12.24 -7.09 32.87
C SER A 185 -11.99 -6.56 31.45
N LYS A 186 -11.95 -5.24 31.24
CA LYS A 186 -11.73 -4.63 29.91
C LYS A 186 -10.32 -4.90 29.40
N GLY A 187 -9.32 -4.91 30.28
CA GLY A 187 -7.92 -5.25 29.94
C GLY A 187 -7.64 -6.74 29.75
N ALA A 188 -8.62 -7.63 29.95
CA ALA A 188 -8.39 -9.07 29.91
C ALA A 188 -7.93 -9.58 28.53
N GLN A 189 -8.47 -9.02 27.45
CA GLN A 189 -8.06 -9.37 26.08
C GLN A 189 -6.63 -8.91 25.80
N ASP A 190 -6.27 -7.71 26.22
CA ASP A 190 -4.94 -7.14 26.01
C ASP A 190 -3.87 -7.86 26.84
N ARG A 191 -4.19 -8.27 28.08
CA ARG A 191 -3.33 -9.19 28.86
C ARG A 191 -3.09 -10.50 28.13
N LYS A 192 -4.15 -11.12 27.59
CA LYS A 192 -4.02 -12.38 26.85
C LYS A 192 -3.13 -12.20 25.63
N THR A 193 -3.33 -11.11 24.88
CA THR A 193 -2.48 -10.76 23.74
C THR A 193 -1.03 -10.56 24.18
N ALA A 194 -0.78 -9.75 25.21
CA ALA A 194 0.56 -9.49 25.73
C ALA A 194 1.27 -10.77 26.18
N LEU A 195 0.59 -11.63 26.97
CA LEU A 195 1.14 -12.92 27.42
C LEU A 195 1.36 -13.90 26.26
N THR A 196 0.57 -13.80 25.19
CA THR A 196 0.80 -14.57 23.96
C THR A 196 2.07 -14.08 23.25
N MET A 197 2.27 -12.77 23.18
CA MET A 197 3.46 -12.16 22.54
C MET A 197 4.74 -12.44 23.33
N THR A 198 4.68 -12.51 24.66
CA THR A 198 5.83 -12.89 25.51
C THR A 198 6.07 -14.41 25.57
N GLY A 199 5.09 -15.21 25.14
CA GLY A 199 5.13 -16.67 25.17
C GLY A 199 4.72 -17.29 26.51
N ASP A 200 4.33 -16.47 27.49
CA ASP A 200 3.84 -16.94 28.80
C ASP A 200 2.45 -17.60 28.71
N TYR A 201 1.70 -17.27 27.67
CA TYR A 201 0.40 -17.87 27.37
C TYR A 201 0.41 -18.52 25.98
N VAL A 202 0.22 -19.82 25.93
CA VAL A 202 -0.02 -20.56 24.68
C VAL A 202 -1.53 -20.74 24.54
N PRO A 203 -2.17 -20.13 23.52
CA PRO A 203 -3.57 -20.40 23.24
C PRO A 203 -3.74 -21.90 23.01
N HIS A 204 -4.61 -22.55 23.79
CA HIS A 204 -5.00 -23.93 23.48
C HIS A 204 -5.60 -23.92 22.07
N MET A 205 -4.84 -24.41 21.09
CA MET A 205 -5.40 -24.70 19.79
C MET A 205 -6.52 -25.69 20.04
N LYS A 206 -7.73 -25.37 19.58
CA LYS A 206 -8.76 -26.39 19.43
C LYS A 206 -8.16 -27.39 18.47
N ILE A 207 -7.63 -28.48 19.00
CA ILE A 207 -7.41 -29.69 18.23
C ILE A 207 -8.81 -29.98 17.70
N GLU A 208 -8.99 -29.85 16.38
CA GLU A 208 -10.10 -30.49 15.69
C GLU A 208 -9.86 -31.98 15.90
N ASP A 209 -10.33 -32.42 17.06
CA ASP A 209 -10.36 -33.79 17.45
C ASP A 209 -11.13 -34.47 16.34
N ASP A 210 -10.52 -35.44 15.64
CA ASP A 210 -11.18 -36.43 14.80
C ASP A 210 -12.14 -37.23 15.70
N ARG A 211 -13.16 -36.55 16.23
CA ARG A 211 -14.13 -37.16 17.10
C ARG A 211 -14.79 -38.22 16.24
N PRO A 212 -14.81 -39.49 16.69
CA PRO A 212 -15.60 -40.49 15.99
C PRO A 212 -17.01 -39.94 15.88
N VAL A 213 -17.56 -39.95 14.67
CA VAL A 213 -18.89 -39.44 14.36
C VAL A 213 -19.91 -40.10 15.30
N THR A 214 -20.32 -39.38 16.35
CA THR A 214 -21.24 -39.88 17.38
C THR A 214 -22.71 -39.64 17.01
N SER A 215 -22.95 -38.92 15.91
CA SER A 215 -24.27 -38.49 15.46
C SER A 215 -24.67 -39.26 14.18
N PRO A 216 -25.80 -40.00 14.18
CA PRO A 216 -26.30 -40.69 12.98
C PRO A 216 -26.60 -39.77 11.78
N LYS A 217 -26.67 -38.45 11.99
CA LYS A 217 -26.94 -37.46 10.93
C LYS A 217 -25.68 -37.02 10.17
N GLU A 218 -24.51 -37.34 10.68
CA GLU A 218 -23.21 -36.95 10.13
C GLU A 218 -22.55 -38.08 9.34
N VAL A 219 -23.22 -39.23 9.21
CA VAL A 219 -22.70 -40.39 8.48
C VAL A 219 -23.19 -40.33 7.03
N ASP A 220 -22.26 -40.14 6.10
CA ASP A 220 -22.55 -40.22 4.67
C ASP A 220 -23.01 -41.63 4.28
N GLN A 221 -23.90 -41.71 3.28
CA GLN A 221 -24.50 -42.97 2.83
C GLN A 221 -23.42 -44.01 2.44
N GLU A 222 -22.29 -43.54 1.90
CA GLU A 222 -21.15 -44.35 1.51
C GLU A 222 -20.45 -45.03 2.71
N VAL A 223 -20.44 -44.37 3.87
CA VAL A 223 -19.86 -44.92 5.11
C VAL A 223 -20.78 -46.00 5.70
N LEU A 224 -22.10 -45.82 5.59
CA LEU A 224 -23.08 -46.83 5.98
C LEU A 224 -23.00 -48.08 5.11
N ASP A 225 -22.83 -47.92 3.81
CA ASP A 225 -22.74 -49.05 2.88
C ASP A 225 -21.45 -49.86 3.12
N ARG A 226 -20.31 -49.19 3.36
CA ARG A 226 -19.07 -49.87 3.78
C ARG A 226 -19.20 -50.59 5.12
N ALA A 227 -19.95 -50.04 6.07
CA ALA A 227 -20.22 -50.70 7.35
C ALA A 227 -21.09 -51.96 7.16
N ARG A 228 -22.12 -51.88 6.30
CA ARG A 228 -22.99 -53.03 5.96
C ARG A 228 -22.22 -54.16 5.30
N GLU A 229 -21.33 -53.86 4.36
CA GLU A 229 -20.49 -54.86 3.71
C GLU A 229 -19.60 -55.60 4.72
N ARG A 230 -19.01 -54.88 5.68
CA ARG A 230 -18.18 -55.48 6.75
C ARG A 230 -18.99 -56.41 7.64
N VAL A 231 -20.21 -56.01 8.01
CA VAL A 231 -21.12 -56.83 8.83
C VAL A 231 -21.59 -58.06 8.07
N ASN A 232 -22.02 -57.92 6.81
CA ASN A 232 -22.46 -59.06 5.99
C ASN A 232 -21.33 -60.07 5.76
N LYS A 233 -20.11 -59.59 5.52
CA LYS A 233 -18.91 -60.42 5.40
C LYS A 233 -18.57 -61.15 6.70
N ALA A 234 -18.69 -60.46 7.85
CA ALA A 234 -18.43 -61.06 9.16
C ALA A 234 -19.48 -62.11 9.56
N LEU A 235 -20.75 -61.89 9.18
CA LEU A 235 -21.86 -62.80 9.45
C LEU A 235 -21.99 -63.94 8.43
N LYS A 236 -21.15 -63.98 7.38
CA LYS A 236 -21.19 -64.98 6.30
C LYS A 236 -22.57 -65.12 5.66
N ILE A 237 -23.30 -64.01 5.54
CA ILE A 237 -24.57 -63.94 4.82
C ILE A 237 -24.23 -63.74 3.34
N ASP A 238 -23.59 -64.74 2.72
CA ASP A 238 -23.52 -64.79 1.26
C ASP A 238 -24.83 -65.37 0.76
N GLY A 239 -25.49 -64.63 -0.13
CA GLY A 239 -26.76 -65.01 -0.74
C GLY A 239 -26.69 -66.31 -1.52
N SER A 240 -27.08 -67.41 -0.88
CA SER A 240 -27.41 -68.67 -1.54
C SER A 240 -28.87 -69.04 -1.31
N GLU A 241 -29.79 -68.24 -1.84
CA GLU A 241 -31.08 -68.76 -2.30
C GLU A 241 -31.27 -68.32 -3.75
N LYS A 242 -30.72 -69.15 -4.66
CA LYS A 242 -31.23 -69.22 -6.03
C LYS A 242 -32.67 -69.71 -5.93
N ALA A 243 -33.64 -68.85 -6.23
CA ALA A 243 -35.02 -69.27 -6.43
C ALA A 243 -35.06 -70.31 -7.56
N PRO A 244 -35.80 -71.43 -7.40
CA PRO A 244 -35.93 -72.42 -8.46
C PRO A 244 -36.76 -71.85 -9.61
N VAL A 245 -36.23 -72.01 -10.81
CA VAL A 245 -36.96 -71.87 -12.07
C VAL A 245 -38.00 -72.98 -12.12
N ASN A 246 -39.29 -72.63 -12.18
CA ASN A 246 -40.35 -73.55 -12.59
C ASN A 246 -40.84 -73.12 -13.98
N GLU A 247 -40.81 -74.10 -14.89
CA GLU A 247 -41.53 -74.13 -16.17
C GLU A 247 -43.05 -73.98 -16.01
#